data_AF-A0A957EHX0-F1
#
_entry.id   AF-A0A957EHX0-F1
#
_cell.length_a   1.000
_cell.length_b   1.000
_cell.length_c   1.000
_cell.angle_alpha   90.00
_cell.angle_beta   90.00
_cell.angle_gamma   90.00
#
_symmetry.space_group_name_H-M   'P 1'
#
loop_
_entity.id
_entity.type
_entity.pdbx_description
1 polymer ?
#
loop_
_entity_poly.entity_id
_entity_poly.type
_entity_poly.pdbx_seq_one_letter_code
_entity_poly.pdbx_strand_id
1 'polypeptide(L)'
;WFTTNTPLIIGHRGASATAPENTLAAFAQAVALGADGVELDVQLSADGWPVVCHDFRVDRVTNGTGLVTQMTVAQLHALDAG
;
A
#
# COMPACT_ATOMS: atom_id res chain seq x y z
N TRP A 1 23.05 -3.87 -4.23
CA TRP A 1 22.74 -2.94 -5.33
C TRP A 1 22.43 -3.75 -6.56
N PHE A 2 21.38 -3.43 -7.31
CA PHE A 2 21.01 -4.20 -8.50
C PHE A 2 22.17 -4.17 -9.52
N THR A 3 22.77 -5.32 -9.78
CA THR A 3 24.00 -5.47 -10.61
C THR A 3 23.73 -6.11 -11.96
N THR A 4 22.45 -6.28 -12.34
CA THR A 4 22.04 -7.00 -13.54
C THR A 4 21.56 -6.03 -14.62
N ASN A 5 21.81 -6.38 -15.89
CA ASN A 5 21.34 -5.62 -17.07
C ASN A 5 19.87 -5.91 -17.44
N THR A 6 19.17 -6.69 -16.63
CA THR A 6 17.75 -7.05 -16.82
C THR A 6 16.85 -6.01 -16.13
N PRO A 7 15.72 -5.60 -16.76
CA PRO A 7 14.71 -4.77 -16.08
C PRO A 7 14.21 -5.43 -14.79
N LEU A 8 13.95 -4.61 -13.78
CA LEU A 8 13.33 -5.07 -12.54
C LEU A 8 11.82 -5.19 -12.72
N ILE A 9 11.25 -6.25 -12.19
CA ILE A 9 9.81 -6.45 -12.06
C ILE A 9 9.40 -5.99 -10.67
N ILE A 10 8.78 -4.81 -10.61
CA ILE A 10 8.31 -4.21 -9.35
C ILE A 10 6.78 -4.29 -9.30
N GLY A 11 6.25 -4.92 -8.26
CA GLY A 11 4.80 -5.01 -8.03
C GLY A 11 4.21 -3.66 -7.65
N HIS A 12 3.52 -3.01 -8.58
CA HIS A 12 2.83 -1.72 -8.37
C HIS A 12 1.72 -1.89 -7.32
N ARG A 13 1.94 -1.31 -6.14
CA ARG A 13 1.13 -1.49 -4.92
C ARG A 13 1.00 -2.95 -4.48
N GLY A 14 2.05 -3.74 -4.72
CA GLY A 14 2.04 -5.21 -4.58
C GLY A 14 1.43 -5.92 -5.80
N ALA A 15 0.89 -7.12 -5.60
CA ALA A 15 0.14 -7.85 -6.63
C ALA A 15 -1.30 -7.33 -6.74
N SER A 16 -1.45 -6.02 -6.97
CA SER A 16 -2.72 -5.28 -6.88
C SER A 16 -3.82 -5.73 -7.85
N ALA A 17 -3.46 -6.47 -8.90
CA ALA A 17 -4.42 -7.10 -9.80
C ALA A 17 -5.17 -8.29 -9.17
N THR A 18 -4.62 -8.88 -8.12
CA THR A 18 -5.09 -10.15 -7.53
C THR A 18 -5.25 -10.13 -6.01
N ALA A 19 -4.79 -9.07 -5.34
CA ALA A 19 -4.94 -8.82 -3.91
C ALA A 19 -5.17 -7.32 -3.64
N PRO A 20 -5.74 -6.95 -2.48
CA PRO A 20 -6.02 -5.55 -2.15
C PRO A 20 -4.73 -4.71 -2.19
N GLU A 21 -4.74 -3.64 -2.99
CA GLU A 21 -3.56 -2.80 -3.23
C GLU A 21 -2.98 -2.24 -1.92
N ASN A 22 -1.65 -2.05 -1.86
CA ASN A 22 -0.97 -1.43 -0.73
C ASN A 22 -1.15 -2.16 0.63
N THR A 23 -1.52 -3.45 0.59
CA THR A 23 -1.60 -4.31 1.78
C THR A 23 -0.41 -5.28 1.87
N LEU A 24 -0.14 -5.77 3.08
CA LEU A 24 0.84 -6.85 3.29
C LEU A 24 0.47 -8.12 2.50
N ALA A 25 -0.82 -8.39 2.27
CA ALA A 25 -1.28 -9.52 1.47
C ALA A 25 -0.84 -9.36 -0.01
N ALA A 26 -1.05 -8.18 -0.60
CA ALA A 26 -0.58 -7.90 -1.96
C ALA A 26 0.95 -7.92 -2.08
N PHE A 27 1.67 -7.44 -1.06
CA PHE A 27 3.14 -7.50 -1.06
C PHE A 27 3.65 -8.94 -0.96
N ALA A 28 3.09 -9.75 -0.05
CA ALA A 28 3.45 -11.15 0.09
C ALA A 28 3.19 -11.94 -1.20
N GLN A 29 2.05 -11.66 -1.87
CA GLN A 29 1.73 -12.30 -3.14
C GLN A 29 2.68 -11.86 -4.28
N ALA A 30 3.08 -10.59 -4.35
CA ALA A 30 4.06 -10.13 -5.33
C ALA A 30 5.40 -10.87 -5.18
N VAL A 31 5.87 -11.04 -3.94
CA VAL A 31 7.09 -11.82 -3.65
C VAL A 31 6.90 -13.28 -4.05
N ALA A 32 5.75 -13.89 -3.74
CA ALA A 32 5.45 -15.27 -4.11
C ALA A 32 5.41 -15.50 -5.63
N LEU A 33 5.02 -14.47 -6.41
CA LEU A 33 5.01 -14.48 -7.87
C LEU A 33 6.40 -14.19 -8.49
N GLY A 34 7.42 -13.91 -7.68
CA GLY A 34 8.79 -13.70 -8.13
C GLY A 34 9.09 -12.25 -8.56
N ALA A 35 8.35 -11.27 -8.08
CA ALA A 35 8.72 -9.86 -8.27
C ALA A 35 10.06 -9.55 -7.56
N ASP A 36 10.89 -8.72 -8.19
CA ASP A 36 12.18 -8.26 -7.64
C ASP A 36 11.99 -7.31 -6.45
N GLY A 37 10.80 -6.71 -6.35
CA GLY A 37 10.41 -5.82 -5.26
C GLY A 37 8.95 -5.42 -5.36
N VAL A 38 8.53 -4.56 -4.42
CA VAL A 38 7.20 -3.95 -4.40
C VAL A 38 7.33 -2.44 -4.40
N GLU A 39 6.38 -1.78 -5.03
CA GLU A 39 6.17 -0.35 -4.93
C GLU A 39 5.01 -0.07 -3.98
N LEU A 40 5.03 1.09 -3.33
CA LEU A 40 4.04 1.53 -2.37
C LEU A 40 3.90 3.05 -2.35
N ASP A 41 2.72 3.52 -1.99
CA ASP A 41 2.38 4.95 -1.89
C ASP A 41 2.28 5.39 -0.43
N VAL A 42 3.01 6.44 -0.03
CA VAL A 42 3.03 6.91 1.36
C VAL A 42 2.30 8.24 1.52
N GLN A 43 1.54 8.33 2.60
CA GLN A 43 0.95 9.56 3.13
C GLN A 43 1.27 9.72 4.62
N LEU A 44 0.89 10.87 5.21
CA LEU A 44 0.97 11.10 6.65
C LEU A 44 -0.43 11.13 7.27
N SER A 45 -0.58 10.48 8.42
CA SER A 45 -1.76 10.61 9.28
C SER A 45 -1.82 11.98 9.94
N ALA A 46 -2.95 12.30 10.58
CA ALA A 46 -3.15 13.53 11.34
C ALA A 46 -2.18 13.69 12.52
N ASP A 47 -1.69 12.58 13.08
CA ASP A 47 -0.69 12.52 14.15
C ASP A 47 0.74 12.24 13.64
N GLY A 48 0.98 12.42 12.34
CA GLY A 48 2.33 12.48 11.76
C GLY A 48 2.98 11.12 11.47
N TRP A 49 2.22 10.03 11.50
CA TRP A 49 2.73 8.70 11.17
C TRP A 49 2.65 8.43 9.66
N PRO A 50 3.72 7.89 9.06
CA PRO A 50 3.66 7.38 7.69
C PRO A 50 2.66 6.22 7.58
N VAL A 51 1.80 6.28 6.58
CA VAL A 51 0.79 5.26 6.27
C VAL A 51 0.80 4.96 4.78
N VAL A 52 0.51 3.71 4.41
CA VAL A 52 0.51 3.28 3.01
C VAL A 52 -0.90 3.38 2.44
N CYS A 53 -1.12 4.34 1.56
CA CYS A 53 -2.40 4.57 0.87
C CYS A 53 -2.17 5.47 -0.34
N HIS A 54 -2.69 5.08 -1.51
CA HIS A 54 -2.53 5.86 -2.73
C HIS A 54 -3.41 7.11 -2.74
N ASP A 55 -4.71 6.93 -2.53
CA ASP A 55 -5.68 8.02 -2.62
C ASP A 55 -5.59 8.89 -1.36
N PHE A 56 -5.78 10.21 -1.50
CA PHE A 56 -5.87 11.11 -0.34
C PHE A 56 -7.03 10.75 0.62
N ARG A 57 -7.98 9.97 0.11
CA ARG A 57 -9.18 9.51 0.80
C ARG A 57 -9.19 8.00 0.96
N VAL A 58 -9.68 7.51 2.09
CA VAL A 58 -9.77 6.07 2.37
C VAL A 58 -10.96 5.39 1.68
N ASP A 59 -11.88 6.17 1.10
CA ASP A 59 -13.19 5.73 0.62
C ASP A 59 -13.17 4.61 -0.42
N ARG A 60 -12.17 4.59 -1.31
CA ARG A 60 -12.10 3.58 -2.41
C ARG A 60 -11.58 2.23 -1.94
N VAL A 61 -10.65 2.23 -0.99
CA VAL A 61 -9.83 1.07 -0.64
C VAL A 61 -10.12 0.55 0.76
N THR A 62 -11.07 1.14 1.48
CA THR A 62 -11.46 0.69 2.82
C THR A 62 -12.96 0.72 3.03
N ASN A 63 -13.42 0.24 4.18
CA ASN A 63 -14.79 0.40 4.67
C ASN A 63 -15.09 1.77 5.33
N GLY A 64 -14.14 2.72 5.32
CA GLY A 64 -14.26 4.04 5.93
C GLY A 64 -14.54 5.16 4.93
N THR A 65 -14.61 6.39 5.44
CA THR A 65 -14.66 7.62 4.62
C THR A 65 -13.86 8.73 5.28
N GLY A 66 -13.18 9.55 4.49
CA GLY A 66 -12.42 10.70 4.99
C GLY A 66 -11.03 10.82 4.38
N LEU A 67 -10.36 11.92 4.70
CA LEU A 67 -8.98 12.18 4.29
C LEU A 67 -8.00 11.48 5.23
N VAL A 68 -6.98 10.83 4.67
CA VAL A 68 -5.90 10.19 5.44
C VAL A 68 -5.23 11.18 6.39
N THR A 69 -4.98 12.40 5.91
CA THR A 69 -4.34 13.49 6.68
C THR A 69 -5.21 14.06 7.81
N GLN A 70 -6.46 13.63 7.92
CA GLN A 70 -7.41 14.04 8.97
C GLN A 70 -7.73 12.92 9.97
N MET A 71 -7.11 11.75 9.82
CA MET A 71 -7.31 10.60 10.69
C MET A 71 -6.01 10.28 11.43
N THR A 72 -6.10 9.97 12.73
CA THR A 72 -4.94 9.44 13.47
C THR A 72 -4.60 8.03 12.99
N VAL A 73 -3.37 7.58 13.22
CA VAL A 73 -2.96 6.21 12.87
C VAL A 73 -3.86 5.16 13.53
N ALA A 74 -4.35 5.43 14.74
CA ALA A 74 -5.29 4.56 15.45
C ALA A 74 -6.65 4.48 14.75
N GLN A 75 -7.16 5.59 14.20
CA GLN A 75 -8.39 5.58 13.40
C GLN A 75 -8.20 4.86 12.07
N LEU A 76 -7.05 5.07 11.42
CA LEU A 76 -6.71 4.40 10.15
C LEU A 76 -6.55 2.88 10.35
N HIS A 77 -5.92 2.44 11.44
CA HIS A 77 -5.78 1.02 11.79
C HIS A 77 -7.11 0.30 12.07
N ALA A 78 -8.17 1.04 12.39
CA ALA A 78 -9.49 0.46 12.63
C ALA A 78 -10.28 0.19 11.34
N LEU A 79 -9.78 0.66 10.20
CA LEU A 79 -10.40 0.44 8.89
C LEU A 79 -10.02 -0.94 8.34
N ASP A 80 -10.93 -1.53 7.59
CA ASP A 80 -10.69 -2.74 6.80
C ASP A 80 -10.33 -2.32 5.37
N ALA A 81 -9.13 -2.70 4.90
CA ALA A 81 -8.62 -2.39 3.57
C ALA A 81 -8.65 -3.59 2.59
N GLY A 82 -9.39 -4.64 2.94
CA GLY A 82 -9.51 -5.89 2.17
C GLY A 82 -8.90 -7.11 2.85
#